data_AF-A0A7X8VVB4-F1
#
_entry.id   AF-A0A7X8VVB4-F1
#
_cell.length_a   1.000
_cell.length_b   1.000
_cell.length_c   1.000
_cell.angle_alpha   90.00
_cell.angle_beta   90.00
_cell.angle_gamma   90.00
#
_symmetry.space_group_name_H-M   'P 1'
#
loop_
_entity.id
_entity.type
_entity.pdbx_description
1 polymer ?
#
loop_
_entity_poly.entity_id
_entity_poly.type
_entity_poly.pdbx_seq_one_letter_code
_entity_poly.pdbx_strand_id
1 'polypeptide(L)'
;AGDDLADWELMCRRLAEMPPAWTPGGKCAYHGLTFAWLIGETARRAARQDFRQSIREELLLPLQLQDEVFFGSSEDSERRFVPIDSSAMPNGECWCRDFIHSPAIRRGFIPSANGLASARALARIYASLLCEVDGVRTLTAETVQQATQLCRAADDPFPEGVTWAKFGLGYVLGGPPDNLGQVFGHGGAAGALGLVDKKSGLALGLTRNKTSAQHPYYPLRERLSAALQLPLMHW
;
A
#
# COMPACT_ATOMS: atom_id res chain seq x y z
N ALA A 1 -12.86 -2.51 -18.87
CA ALA A 1 -12.06 -3.09 -17.77
C ALA A 1 -11.17 -2.05 -17.12
N GLY A 2 -10.13 -1.52 -17.79
CA GLY A 2 -9.29 -0.45 -17.22
C GLY A 2 -10.07 0.84 -16.97
N ASP A 3 -10.90 1.26 -17.93
CA ASP A 3 -11.75 2.45 -17.79
C ASP A 3 -12.80 2.28 -16.68
N ASP A 4 -13.42 1.09 -16.55
CA ASP A 4 -14.33 0.80 -15.43
C ASP A 4 -13.64 0.99 -14.07
N LEU A 5 -12.40 0.50 -13.92
CA LEU A 5 -11.65 0.64 -12.67
C LEU A 5 -11.23 2.10 -12.41
N ALA A 6 -11.09 2.92 -13.45
CA ALA A 6 -10.82 4.35 -13.28
C ALA A 6 -12.08 5.16 -12.92
N ASP A 7 -13.28 4.62 -13.15
CA ASP A 7 -14.55 5.24 -12.79
C ASP A 7 -14.92 4.96 -11.32
N TRP A 8 -14.67 5.96 -10.47
CA TRP A 8 -14.89 5.87 -9.03
C TRP A 8 -16.35 5.57 -8.65
N GLU A 9 -17.30 6.26 -9.27
CA GLU A 9 -18.73 6.15 -8.92
C GLU A 9 -19.30 4.82 -9.41
N LEU A 10 -18.88 4.35 -10.58
CA LEU A 10 -19.22 3.02 -11.07
C LEU A 10 -18.72 1.93 -10.11
N MET A 11 -17.45 2.00 -9.69
CA MET A 11 -16.87 0.99 -8.80
C MET A 11 -17.49 1.02 -7.41
N CYS A 12 -17.75 2.20 -6.84
CA CYS A 12 -18.43 2.33 -5.55
C CYS A 12 -19.84 1.73 -5.60
N ARG A 13 -20.62 2.02 -6.65
CA ARG A 13 -21.96 1.45 -6.84
C ARG A 13 -21.92 -0.08 -6.96
N ARG A 14 -21.04 -0.61 -7.82
CA ARG A 14 -20.88 -2.06 -8.00
C ARG A 14 -20.50 -2.76 -6.69
N LEU A 15 -19.62 -2.17 -5.89
CA LEU A 15 -19.22 -2.74 -4.60
C LEU A 15 -20.32 -2.66 -3.54
N ALA A 16 -21.10 -1.57 -3.52
CA ALA A 16 -22.23 -1.43 -2.60
C ALA A 16 -23.38 -2.41 -2.90
N GLU A 17 -23.57 -2.76 -4.18
CA GLU A 17 -24.59 -3.72 -4.63
C GLU A 17 -24.14 -5.19 -4.46
N MET A 18 -22.85 -5.44 -4.26
CA MET A 18 -22.30 -6.79 -4.18
C MET A 18 -22.56 -7.41 -2.80
N PRO A 19 -23.16 -8.62 -2.73
CA PRO A 19 -23.29 -9.32 -1.45
C PRO A 19 -21.90 -9.72 -0.92
N PRO A 20 -21.64 -9.60 0.39
CA PRO A 20 -20.40 -10.10 0.99
C PRO A 20 -20.23 -11.59 0.74
N ALA A 21 -19.00 -12.02 0.43
CA ALA A 21 -18.69 -13.44 0.23
C ALA A 21 -18.84 -14.30 1.52
N TRP A 22 -18.85 -13.65 2.68
CA TRP A 22 -19.10 -14.23 3.99
C TRP A 22 -19.62 -13.15 4.94
N THR A 23 -20.13 -13.55 6.11
CA THR A 23 -20.60 -12.62 7.15
C THR A 23 -19.48 -11.67 7.58
N PRO A 24 -19.69 -10.34 7.53
CA PRO A 24 -18.72 -9.36 8.00
C PRO A 24 -18.26 -9.64 9.43
N GLY A 25 -16.96 -9.55 9.68
CA GLY A 25 -16.36 -9.89 10.97
C GLY A 25 -16.03 -11.37 11.16
N GLY A 26 -16.42 -12.27 10.24
CA GLY A 26 -16.12 -13.70 10.34
C GLY A 26 -14.80 -14.12 9.69
N LYS A 27 -14.52 -13.66 8.47
CA LYS A 27 -13.25 -13.95 7.78
C LYS A 27 -12.63 -12.67 7.21
N CYS A 28 -11.32 -12.66 7.05
CA CYS A 28 -10.58 -11.57 6.44
C CYS A 28 -9.79 -12.07 5.22
N ALA A 29 -9.93 -11.35 4.11
CA ALA A 29 -9.19 -11.57 2.87
C ALA A 29 -8.64 -10.26 2.35
N TYR A 30 -7.60 -10.34 1.52
CA TYR A 30 -6.95 -9.16 0.97
C TYR A 30 -7.77 -8.53 -0.15
N HIS A 31 -8.22 -7.29 0.05
CA HIS A 31 -8.95 -6.49 -0.93
C HIS A 31 -7.98 -5.70 -1.84
N GLY A 32 -7.09 -6.39 -2.56
CA GLY A 32 -5.96 -5.73 -3.26
C GLY A 32 -6.31 -4.60 -4.25
N LEU A 33 -7.49 -4.68 -4.87
CA LEU A 33 -8.05 -3.57 -5.66
C LEU A 33 -9.19 -2.86 -4.92
N THR A 34 -10.11 -3.63 -4.35
CA THR A 34 -11.37 -3.08 -3.84
C THR A 34 -11.23 -2.24 -2.57
N PHE A 35 -10.10 -2.35 -1.87
CA PHE A 35 -9.77 -1.51 -0.71
C PHE A 35 -9.77 -0.02 -1.07
N ALA A 36 -9.37 0.33 -2.30
CA ALA A 36 -9.35 1.70 -2.80
C ALA A 36 -10.71 2.39 -2.62
N TRP A 37 -11.77 1.77 -3.14
CA TRP A 37 -13.12 2.34 -3.10
C TRP A 37 -13.80 2.10 -1.77
N LEU A 38 -13.63 0.93 -1.13
CA LEU A 38 -14.27 0.64 0.15
C LEU A 38 -13.86 1.63 1.25
N ILE A 39 -12.56 1.88 1.40
CA ILE A 39 -12.05 2.82 2.39
C ILE A 39 -12.11 4.24 1.86
N GLY A 40 -11.74 4.48 0.60
CA GLY A 40 -11.73 5.82 0.03
C GLY A 40 -13.10 6.46 -0.02
N GLU A 41 -14.17 5.73 -0.35
CA GLU A 41 -15.53 6.27 -0.37
C GLU A 41 -16.05 6.57 1.04
N THR A 42 -15.71 5.70 1.99
CA THR A 42 -16.02 5.92 3.41
C THR A 42 -15.33 7.18 3.92
N ALA A 43 -14.04 7.35 3.61
CA ALA A 43 -13.26 8.55 3.93
C ALA A 43 -13.83 9.80 3.24
N ARG A 44 -14.15 9.72 1.94
CA ARG A 44 -14.78 10.81 1.17
C ARG A 44 -16.04 11.33 1.85
N ARG A 45 -16.92 10.41 2.27
CA ARG A 45 -18.18 10.76 2.95
C ARG A 45 -17.97 11.30 4.35
N ALA A 46 -17.05 10.74 5.11
CA ALA A 46 -16.72 11.20 6.46
C ALA A 46 -16.13 12.61 6.45
N ALA A 47 -15.18 12.87 5.56
CA ALA A 47 -14.54 14.17 5.40
C ALA A 47 -15.41 15.19 4.65
N ARG A 48 -16.46 14.73 3.95
CA ARG A 48 -17.26 15.54 3.00
C ARG A 48 -16.40 16.24 1.96
N GLN A 49 -15.31 15.59 1.57
CA GLN A 49 -14.30 16.10 0.65
C GLN A 49 -13.89 14.98 -0.29
N ASP A 50 -13.56 15.35 -1.54
CA ASP A 50 -12.97 14.41 -2.50
C ASP A 50 -11.75 13.69 -1.89
N PHE A 51 -11.67 12.37 -2.07
CA PHE A 51 -10.63 11.58 -1.41
C PHE A 51 -9.23 11.88 -1.95
N ARG A 52 -9.10 12.21 -3.25
CA ARG A 52 -7.83 12.65 -3.84
C ARG A 52 -7.40 13.98 -3.24
N GLN A 53 -8.34 14.90 -3.02
CA GLN A 53 -8.05 16.16 -2.35
C GLN A 53 -7.60 15.95 -0.90
N SER A 54 -8.24 15.05 -0.16
CA SER A 54 -7.85 14.71 1.22
C SER A 54 -6.42 14.16 1.28
N ILE A 55 -6.06 13.22 0.40
CA ILE A 55 -4.67 12.72 0.30
C ILE A 55 -3.71 13.88 -0.02
N ARG A 56 -4.08 14.78 -0.93
CA ARG A 56 -3.23 15.91 -1.30
C ARG A 56 -2.99 16.84 -0.09
N GLU A 57 -4.04 17.25 0.60
CA GLU A 57 -3.97 18.27 1.66
C GLU A 57 -3.45 17.73 2.99
N GLU A 58 -3.79 16.50 3.35
CA GLU A 58 -3.45 15.95 4.67
C GLU A 58 -2.14 15.17 4.65
N LEU A 59 -1.71 14.66 3.49
CA LEU A 59 -0.50 13.84 3.38
C LEU A 59 0.55 14.46 2.47
N LEU A 60 0.21 14.78 1.21
CA LEU A 60 1.22 15.14 0.22
C LEU A 60 1.78 16.55 0.44
N LEU A 61 0.92 17.55 0.62
CA LEU A 61 1.36 18.94 0.81
C LEU A 61 2.15 19.15 2.11
N PRO A 62 1.70 18.64 3.29
CA PRO A 62 2.45 18.80 4.53
C PRO A 62 3.84 18.16 4.46
N LEU A 63 3.96 17.00 3.80
CA LEU A 63 5.24 16.32 3.62
C LEU A 63 6.04 16.83 2.42
N GLN A 64 5.53 17.79 1.64
CA GLN A 64 6.16 18.34 0.42
C GLN A 64 6.41 17.25 -0.65
N LEU A 65 5.45 16.35 -0.84
CA LEU A 65 5.53 15.17 -1.69
C LEU A 65 4.66 15.25 -2.95
N GLN A 66 4.01 16.38 -3.22
CA GLN A 66 3.12 16.56 -4.37
C GLN A 66 3.81 16.34 -5.73
N ASP A 67 5.14 16.46 -5.77
CA ASP A 67 5.96 16.25 -6.95
C ASP A 67 6.66 14.88 -6.98
N GLU A 68 6.44 14.02 -5.97
CA GLU A 68 7.07 12.71 -5.86
C GLU A 68 6.08 11.55 -5.77
N VAL A 69 4.84 11.81 -5.35
CA VAL A 69 3.79 10.80 -5.20
C VAL A 69 2.59 11.16 -6.07
N PHE A 70 2.17 10.23 -6.91
CA PHE A 70 1.09 10.43 -7.87
C PHE A 70 0.04 9.33 -7.73
N PHE A 71 -1.22 9.76 -7.66
CA PHE A 71 -2.40 8.91 -7.79
C PHE A 71 -3.24 9.44 -8.95
N GLY A 72 -3.02 8.87 -10.14
CA GLY A 72 -3.42 9.46 -11.40
C GLY A 72 -2.29 10.31 -11.98
N SER A 73 -1.60 9.78 -12.99
CA SER A 73 -0.48 10.45 -13.65
C SER A 73 -0.94 11.60 -14.54
N SER A 74 -0.22 12.73 -14.46
CA SER A 74 -0.20 13.79 -15.48
C SER A 74 0.85 13.50 -16.55
N GLU A 75 0.82 14.23 -17.68
CA GLU A 75 1.85 14.14 -18.72
C GLU A 75 3.28 14.35 -18.16
N ASP A 76 3.46 15.30 -17.24
CA ASP A 76 4.76 15.56 -16.63
C ASP A 76 5.22 14.41 -15.72
N SER A 77 4.31 13.81 -14.95
CA SER A 77 4.65 12.63 -14.14
C SER A 77 4.94 11.40 -15.02
N GLU A 78 4.28 11.28 -16.18
CA GLU A 78 4.53 10.19 -17.15
C GLU A 78 5.94 10.27 -17.74
N ARG A 79 6.53 11.47 -17.89
CA ARG A 79 7.94 11.63 -18.31
C ARG A 79 8.94 11.07 -17.30
N ARG A 80 8.56 10.97 -16.03
CA ARG A 80 9.39 10.42 -14.94
C ARG A 80 9.04 8.99 -14.58
N PHE A 81 8.03 8.42 -15.24
CA PHE A 81 7.60 7.05 -15.01
C PHE A 81 8.69 6.08 -15.46
N VAL A 82 9.12 5.21 -14.55
CA VAL A 82 10.01 4.08 -14.85
C VAL A 82 9.14 2.85 -15.08
N PRO A 83 9.09 2.28 -16.30
CA PRO A 83 8.27 1.11 -16.59
C PRO A 83 8.69 -0.10 -15.76
N ILE A 84 7.71 -0.89 -15.33
CA ILE A 84 7.96 -2.23 -14.81
C ILE A 84 8.68 -3.06 -15.87
N ASP A 85 9.85 -3.58 -15.51
CA ASP A 85 10.67 -4.51 -16.29
C ASP A 85 10.29 -5.94 -15.90
N SER A 86 9.60 -6.64 -16.80
CA SER A 86 9.21 -8.04 -16.63
C SER A 86 10.14 -9.04 -17.36
N SER A 87 11.34 -8.62 -17.77
CA SER A 87 12.30 -9.48 -18.48
C SER A 87 12.76 -10.72 -17.69
N ALA A 88 12.57 -10.71 -16.37
CA ALA A 88 12.87 -11.86 -15.51
C ALA A 88 11.70 -12.86 -15.39
N MET A 89 10.56 -12.63 -16.05
CA MET A 89 9.41 -13.53 -16.04
C MET A 89 9.53 -14.57 -17.16
N PRO A 90 9.10 -15.84 -16.95
CA PRO A 90 9.31 -16.94 -17.91
C PRO A 90 8.74 -16.69 -19.31
N ASN A 91 7.71 -15.86 -19.43
CA ASN A 91 7.08 -15.46 -20.70
C ASN A 91 6.98 -13.93 -20.87
N GLY A 92 7.65 -13.15 -20.01
CA GLY A 92 7.50 -11.69 -19.97
C GLY A 92 6.14 -11.19 -19.44
N GLU A 93 5.17 -12.07 -19.23
CA GLU A 93 3.85 -11.76 -18.66
C GLU A 93 3.97 -11.37 -17.17
N CYS A 94 3.48 -10.18 -16.81
CA CYS A 94 3.19 -9.82 -15.42
C CYS A 94 1.90 -9.03 -15.40
N TRP A 95 0.89 -9.52 -14.68
CA TRP A 95 -0.35 -8.78 -14.47
C TRP A 95 -0.06 -7.37 -13.95
N CYS A 96 0.92 -7.23 -13.07
CA CYS A 96 1.36 -5.97 -12.46
C CYS A 96 1.84 -4.96 -13.51
N ARG A 97 2.61 -5.45 -14.50
CA ARG A 97 3.13 -4.67 -15.63
C ARG A 97 1.97 -4.23 -16.49
N ASP A 98 1.13 -5.18 -16.92
CA ASP A 98 0.02 -4.90 -17.82
C ASP A 98 -0.97 -3.91 -17.22
N PHE A 99 -1.25 -4.08 -15.92
CA PHE A 99 -2.09 -3.18 -15.16
C PHE A 99 -1.51 -1.76 -15.15
N ILE A 100 -0.27 -1.57 -14.68
CA ILE A 100 0.33 -0.23 -14.57
C ILE A 100 0.80 0.35 -15.90
N HIS A 101 0.85 -0.43 -16.98
CA HIS A 101 1.18 0.08 -18.32
C HIS A 101 -0.04 0.61 -19.07
N SER A 102 -1.26 0.24 -18.63
CA SER A 102 -2.50 0.80 -19.15
C SER A 102 -2.61 2.30 -18.84
N PRO A 103 -2.77 3.19 -19.85
CA PRO A 103 -2.97 4.61 -19.62
C PRO A 103 -4.21 4.92 -18.75
N ALA A 104 -5.29 4.18 -18.94
CA ALA A 104 -6.51 4.32 -18.14
C ALA A 104 -6.24 4.07 -16.66
N ILE A 105 -5.47 3.03 -16.35
CA ILE A 105 -5.07 2.72 -14.98
C ILE A 105 -4.09 3.77 -14.45
N ARG A 106 -3.04 4.13 -15.19
CA ARG A 106 -2.06 5.11 -14.70
C ARG A 106 -2.67 6.47 -14.40
N ARG A 107 -3.58 6.93 -15.26
CA ARG A 107 -4.24 8.25 -15.15
C ARG A 107 -5.44 8.23 -14.20
N GLY A 108 -6.03 7.05 -13.97
CA GLY A 108 -7.12 6.85 -13.02
C GLY A 108 -6.71 7.06 -11.56
N PHE A 109 -7.69 7.13 -10.66
CA PHE A 109 -7.46 7.20 -9.22
C PHE A 109 -7.77 5.87 -8.55
N ILE A 110 -6.74 5.03 -8.37
CA ILE A 110 -6.89 3.67 -7.82
C ILE A 110 -5.86 3.49 -6.69
N PRO A 111 -6.05 4.18 -5.54
CA PRO A 111 -5.02 4.33 -4.51
C PRO A 111 -4.51 3.02 -3.89
N SER A 112 -5.20 1.90 -4.06
CA SER A 112 -4.71 0.59 -3.62
C SER A 112 -3.65 -0.04 -4.54
N ALA A 113 -3.51 0.42 -5.79
CA ALA A 113 -2.75 -0.32 -6.79
C ALA A 113 -1.94 0.52 -7.79
N ASN A 114 -2.30 1.79 -8.03
CA ASN A 114 -1.67 2.58 -9.09
C ASN A 114 -0.78 3.74 -8.60
N GLY A 115 -0.52 3.84 -7.29
CA GLY A 115 0.34 4.89 -6.74
C GLY A 115 1.75 4.81 -7.31
N LEU A 116 2.25 5.94 -7.83
CA LEU A 116 3.64 6.09 -8.28
C LEU A 116 4.38 6.92 -7.24
N ALA A 117 5.50 6.42 -6.72
CA ALA A 117 6.27 7.10 -5.70
C ALA A 117 7.77 6.85 -5.86
N SER A 118 8.59 7.78 -5.37
CA SER A 118 10.02 7.55 -5.14
C SER A 118 10.24 6.77 -3.83
N ALA A 119 11.38 6.08 -3.70
CA ALA A 119 11.79 5.45 -2.44
C ALA A 119 11.90 6.47 -1.30
N ARG A 120 12.38 7.69 -1.58
CA ARG A 120 12.48 8.78 -0.61
C ARG A 120 11.09 9.20 -0.12
N ALA A 121 10.13 9.35 -1.01
CA ALA A 121 8.77 9.73 -0.66
C ALA A 121 8.10 8.66 0.22
N LEU A 122 8.25 7.38 -0.12
CA LEU A 122 7.77 6.28 0.73
C LEU A 122 8.43 6.32 2.12
N ALA A 123 9.76 6.45 2.19
CA ALA A 123 10.48 6.52 3.46
C ALA A 123 10.00 7.70 4.31
N ARG A 124 9.74 8.86 3.68
CA ARG A 124 9.26 10.08 4.33
C ARG A 124 7.84 9.92 4.89
N ILE A 125 6.93 9.31 4.11
CA ILE A 125 5.57 8.97 4.57
C ILE A 125 5.64 8.08 5.79
N TYR A 126 6.38 6.97 5.73
CA TYR A 126 6.50 6.05 6.87
C TYR A 126 7.21 6.68 8.07
N ALA A 127 8.24 7.49 7.87
CA ALA A 127 8.92 8.23 8.94
C ALA A 127 7.96 9.18 9.66
N SER A 128 7.05 9.85 8.94
CA SER A 128 6.06 10.76 9.53
C SER A 128 5.03 10.10 10.46
N LEU A 129 4.91 8.76 10.41
CA LEU A 129 4.09 7.97 11.33
C LEU A 129 4.83 7.70 12.64
N LEU A 130 6.15 7.65 12.59
CA LEU A 130 7.01 7.38 13.74
C LEU A 130 7.35 8.66 14.51
N CYS A 131 7.76 9.71 13.80
CA CYS A 131 8.24 10.97 14.36
C CYS A 131 7.87 12.17 13.46
N GLU A 132 8.24 13.37 13.90
CA GLU A 132 8.18 14.55 13.03
C GLU A 132 9.25 14.49 11.94
N VAL A 133 8.86 14.82 10.73
CA VAL A 133 9.74 14.99 9.58
C VAL A 133 9.56 16.41 9.07
N ASP A 134 10.61 17.23 9.20
CA ASP A 134 10.57 18.66 8.90
C ASP A 134 9.38 19.39 9.57
N GLY A 135 9.16 19.07 10.85
CA GLY A 135 8.10 19.64 11.68
C GLY A 135 6.70 19.07 11.42
N VAL A 136 6.58 18.02 10.59
CA VAL A 136 5.28 17.40 10.26
C VAL A 136 5.22 15.98 10.78
N ARG A 137 4.18 15.68 11.56
CA ARG A 137 3.78 14.33 11.93
C ARG A 137 2.36 14.10 11.42
N THR A 138 2.15 13.05 10.62
CA THR A 138 0.86 12.83 9.92
C THR A 138 -0.20 12.25 10.83
N LEU A 139 0.18 11.38 11.76
CA LEU A 139 -0.71 10.77 12.75
C LEU A 139 -0.07 10.82 14.14
N THR A 140 -0.91 10.97 15.17
CA THR A 140 -0.44 10.90 16.55
C THR A 140 0.11 9.51 16.90
N ALA A 141 0.94 9.42 17.95
CA ALA A 141 1.46 8.13 18.42
C ALA A 141 0.32 7.16 18.81
N GLU A 142 -0.74 7.69 19.44
CA GLU A 142 -1.91 6.93 19.83
C GLU A 142 -2.67 6.40 18.60
N THR A 143 -2.89 7.24 17.59
CA THR A 143 -3.54 6.82 16.35
C THR A 143 -2.75 5.74 15.63
N VAL A 144 -1.42 5.85 15.57
CA VAL A 144 -0.55 4.81 14.99
C VAL A 144 -0.60 3.53 15.81
N GLN A 145 -0.66 3.63 17.13
CA GLN A 145 -0.82 2.46 18.00
C GLN A 145 -2.14 1.74 17.72
N GLN A 146 -3.25 2.46 17.60
CA GLN A 146 -4.56 1.89 17.25
C GLN A 146 -4.56 1.27 15.85
N ALA A 147 -4.01 1.98 14.85
CA ALA A 147 -3.98 1.51 13.46
C ALA A 147 -3.10 0.26 13.25
N THR A 148 -2.21 -0.03 14.20
CA THR A 148 -1.27 -1.16 14.14
C THR A 148 -1.64 -2.31 15.07
N GLN A 149 -2.87 -2.31 15.61
CA GLN A 149 -3.46 -3.48 16.27
C GLN A 149 -3.98 -4.48 15.24
N LEU A 150 -3.89 -5.78 15.53
CA LEU A 150 -4.41 -6.82 14.65
C LEU A 150 -5.94 -6.71 14.54
N CYS A 151 -6.44 -6.50 13.34
CA CYS A 151 -7.86 -6.45 13.00
C CYS A 151 -8.27 -7.74 12.30
N ARG A 152 -8.60 -8.78 13.08
CA ARG A 152 -9.02 -10.09 12.58
C ARG A 152 -9.97 -10.76 13.58
N ALA A 153 -10.88 -11.59 13.09
CA ALA A 153 -11.69 -12.44 13.97
C ALA A 153 -10.79 -13.42 14.72
N ALA A 154 -11.11 -13.69 16.00
CA ALA A 154 -10.28 -14.56 16.83
C ALA A 154 -10.23 -16.02 16.33
N ASP A 155 -11.28 -16.44 15.62
CA ASP A 155 -11.48 -17.79 15.09
C ASP A 155 -11.15 -17.90 13.58
N ASP A 156 -10.69 -16.82 12.94
CA ASP A 156 -10.29 -16.84 11.53
C ASP A 156 -8.82 -17.29 11.39
N PRO A 157 -8.54 -18.52 10.93
CA PRO A 157 -7.18 -19.05 10.87
C PRO A 157 -6.33 -18.28 9.87
N PHE A 158 -5.05 -18.07 10.16
CA PHE A 158 -4.14 -17.47 9.18
C PHE A 158 -3.95 -18.44 7.99
N PRO A 159 -3.93 -17.93 6.74
CA PRO A 159 -3.58 -18.76 5.59
C PRO A 159 -2.14 -19.27 5.74
N GLU A 160 -1.91 -20.53 5.39
CA GLU A 160 -0.58 -21.13 5.46
C GLU A 160 0.38 -20.51 4.43
N GLY A 161 1.65 -20.33 4.83
CA GLY A 161 2.72 -19.91 3.93
C GLY A 161 2.75 -18.43 3.52
N VAL A 162 1.88 -17.58 4.09
CA VAL A 162 1.86 -16.13 3.80
C VAL A 162 1.97 -15.26 5.05
N THR A 163 2.77 -14.19 5.00
CA THR A 163 2.92 -13.25 6.12
C THR A 163 2.04 -12.00 5.99
N TRP A 164 1.44 -11.77 4.82
CA TRP A 164 0.54 -10.63 4.57
C TRP A 164 -0.85 -10.76 5.20
N ALA A 165 -1.19 -11.87 5.86
CA ALA A 165 -2.53 -12.05 6.44
C ALA A 165 -2.78 -11.32 7.78
N LYS A 166 -1.76 -10.63 8.32
CA LYS A 166 -1.83 -9.88 9.58
C LYS A 166 -2.02 -8.41 9.28
N PHE A 167 -3.26 -7.93 9.26
CA PHE A 167 -3.57 -6.52 9.02
C PHE A 167 -4.01 -5.81 10.30
N GLY A 168 -3.60 -4.56 10.45
CA GLY A 168 -4.33 -3.57 11.23
C GLY A 168 -5.24 -2.73 10.33
N LEU A 169 -5.37 -1.45 10.63
CA LEU A 169 -6.15 -0.52 9.81
C LEU A 169 -5.33 -0.08 8.58
N GLY A 170 -5.25 -0.94 7.58
CA GLY A 170 -4.59 -0.67 6.29
C GLY A 170 -3.09 -1.01 6.23
N TYR A 171 -2.49 -1.41 7.35
CA TYR A 171 -1.09 -1.83 7.43
C TYR A 171 -0.97 -3.33 7.67
N VAL A 172 -0.01 -3.97 7.01
CA VAL A 172 0.44 -5.31 7.43
C VAL A 172 1.39 -5.21 8.60
N LEU A 173 1.27 -6.15 9.51
CA LEU A 173 1.97 -6.24 10.77
C LEU A 173 3.01 -7.37 10.69
N GLY A 174 4.27 -7.03 10.95
CA GLY A 174 5.42 -7.93 10.83
C GLY A 174 6.17 -8.16 12.14
N GLY A 175 5.77 -7.52 13.25
CA GLY A 175 6.43 -7.63 14.55
C GLY A 175 6.36 -9.03 15.18
N PRO A 176 7.00 -9.22 16.35
CA PRO A 176 6.95 -10.48 17.09
C PRO A 176 5.51 -10.80 17.55
N PRO A 177 5.18 -12.07 17.87
CA PRO A 177 3.80 -12.48 18.17
C PRO A 177 3.08 -11.70 19.27
N ASP A 178 3.82 -11.22 20.27
CA ASP A 178 3.34 -10.43 21.40
C ASP A 178 3.22 -8.93 21.09
N ASN A 179 3.81 -8.47 19.98
CA ASN A 179 3.76 -7.08 19.53
C ASN A 179 3.84 -6.97 18.00
N LEU A 180 2.83 -7.50 17.31
CA LEU A 180 2.78 -7.52 15.85
C LEU A 180 2.93 -6.11 15.24
N GLY A 181 2.34 -5.11 15.87
CA GLY A 181 2.40 -3.73 15.43
C GLY A 181 3.77 -3.06 15.61
N GLN A 182 4.76 -3.71 16.23
CA GLN A 182 6.12 -3.16 16.35
C GLN A 182 6.71 -2.82 14.99
N VAL A 183 6.54 -3.74 14.02
CA VAL A 183 6.90 -3.53 12.62
C VAL A 183 5.62 -3.51 11.80
N PHE A 184 5.39 -2.45 11.03
CA PHE A 184 4.19 -2.34 10.21
C PHE A 184 4.48 -1.62 8.89
N GLY A 185 3.72 -1.91 7.85
CA GLY A 185 3.97 -1.37 6.52
C GLY A 185 3.04 -1.90 5.44
N HIS A 186 3.48 -1.77 4.19
CA HIS A 186 2.84 -2.40 3.06
C HIS A 186 3.83 -2.69 1.92
N GLY A 187 3.67 -3.84 1.26
CA GLY A 187 4.44 -4.23 0.08
C GLY A 187 3.60 -4.11 -1.19
N GLY A 188 4.28 -3.92 -2.33
CA GLY A 188 3.66 -3.94 -3.66
C GLY A 188 4.08 -5.17 -4.46
N ALA A 189 3.21 -5.61 -5.37
CA ALA A 189 3.41 -6.79 -6.22
C ALA A 189 4.63 -6.70 -7.17
N ALA A 190 5.15 -5.50 -7.42
CA ALA A 190 6.37 -5.31 -8.22
C ALA A 190 7.65 -5.37 -7.38
N GLY A 191 7.56 -5.53 -6.07
CA GLY A 191 8.72 -5.58 -5.18
C GLY A 191 8.99 -4.31 -4.36
N ALA A 192 8.13 -3.29 -4.46
CA ALA A 192 8.19 -2.08 -3.61
C ALA A 192 7.81 -2.37 -2.16
N LEU A 193 8.39 -1.67 -1.19
CA LEU A 193 8.12 -1.88 0.23
C LEU A 193 8.23 -0.55 0.95
N GLY A 194 7.28 -0.27 1.85
CA GLY A 194 7.48 0.74 2.87
C GLY A 194 7.07 0.20 4.23
N LEU A 195 7.82 0.54 5.26
CA LEU A 195 7.59 0.05 6.62
C LEU A 195 8.19 0.98 7.68
N VAL A 196 7.75 0.77 8.91
CA VAL A 196 8.35 1.27 10.14
C VAL A 196 8.69 0.10 11.05
N ASP A 197 9.84 0.16 11.73
CA ASP A 197 10.11 -0.59 12.96
C ASP A 197 10.20 0.38 14.15
N LYS A 198 9.19 0.34 15.01
CA LYS A 198 9.09 1.23 16.18
C LYS A 198 10.19 0.99 17.20
N LYS A 199 10.80 -0.20 17.22
CA LYS A 199 11.85 -0.54 18.19
C LYS A 199 13.17 0.13 17.85
N SER A 200 13.61 0.03 16.59
CA SER A 200 14.85 0.69 16.14
C SER A 200 14.65 2.16 15.79
N GLY A 201 13.41 2.60 15.59
CA GLY A 201 13.10 3.93 15.07
C GLY A 201 13.37 4.05 13.57
N LEU A 202 13.40 2.93 12.85
CA LEU A 202 13.67 2.87 11.43
C LEU A 202 12.38 3.06 10.62
N ALA A 203 12.44 3.92 9.61
CA ALA A 203 11.48 3.96 8.51
C ALA A 203 12.20 3.65 7.19
N LEU A 204 11.61 2.77 6.37
CA LEU A 204 12.20 2.31 5.12
C LEU A 204 11.23 2.56 3.97
N GLY A 205 11.76 3.05 2.85
CA GLY A 205 11.09 3.09 1.56
C GLY A 205 11.98 2.41 0.51
N LEU A 206 11.41 1.46 -0.23
CA LEU A 206 12.07 0.70 -1.27
C LEU A 206 11.18 0.70 -2.51
N THR A 207 11.75 1.11 -3.64
CA THR A 207 11.12 1.01 -4.96
C THR A 207 12.01 0.20 -5.88
N ARG A 208 11.41 -0.60 -6.75
CA ARG A 208 12.10 -1.29 -7.85
C ARG A 208 11.15 -1.42 -9.02
N ASN A 209 11.71 -1.52 -10.22
CA ASN A 209 10.95 -1.67 -11.45
C ASN A 209 11.05 -3.09 -12.04
N LYS A 210 12.11 -3.86 -11.73
CA LYS A 210 12.25 -5.23 -12.23
C LYS A 210 11.39 -6.21 -11.43
N THR A 211 10.59 -7.05 -12.06
CA THR A 211 9.84 -8.13 -11.37
C THR A 211 10.71 -9.36 -11.16
N SER A 212 10.14 -10.40 -10.54
CA SER A 212 10.82 -11.68 -10.29
C SER A 212 9.84 -12.82 -10.56
N ALA A 213 10.28 -13.86 -11.27
CA ALA A 213 9.53 -15.11 -11.42
C ALA A 213 9.32 -15.83 -10.07
N GLN A 214 10.08 -15.45 -9.04
CA GLN A 214 9.99 -16.01 -7.70
C GLN A 214 9.03 -15.23 -6.80
N HIS A 215 8.22 -14.28 -7.30
CA HIS A 215 7.21 -13.60 -6.49
C HIS A 215 6.39 -14.62 -5.65
N PRO A 216 6.20 -14.41 -4.33
CA PRO A 216 6.45 -13.19 -3.54
C PRO A 216 7.89 -13.00 -3.01
N TYR A 217 8.82 -13.89 -3.36
CA TYR A 217 10.21 -13.86 -2.92
C TYR A 217 11.05 -12.89 -3.76
N TYR A 218 11.78 -12.02 -3.05
CA TYR A 218 12.64 -11.01 -3.66
C TYR A 218 14.00 -10.99 -2.94
N PRO A 219 15.08 -11.50 -3.58
CA PRO A 219 16.40 -11.59 -2.95
C PRO A 219 16.92 -10.26 -2.36
N LEU A 220 16.61 -9.13 -3.00
CA LEU A 220 16.97 -7.81 -2.47
C LEU A 220 16.25 -7.48 -1.16
N ARG A 221 14.94 -7.78 -1.06
CA ARG A 221 14.18 -7.54 0.18
C ARG A 221 14.68 -8.44 1.31
N GLU A 222 15.01 -9.70 1.02
CA GLU A 222 15.56 -10.62 2.01
C GLU A 222 16.93 -10.15 2.54
N ARG A 223 17.84 -9.76 1.63
CA ARG A 223 19.15 -9.20 2.01
C ARG A 223 19.02 -7.93 2.84
N LEU A 224 18.10 -7.03 2.47
CA LEU A 224 17.82 -5.81 3.23
C LEU A 224 17.25 -6.14 4.61
N SER A 225 16.30 -7.08 4.68
CA SER A 225 15.69 -7.48 5.95
C SER A 225 16.73 -8.11 6.88
N ALA A 226 17.59 -8.98 6.36
CA ALA A 226 18.70 -9.55 7.12
C ALA A 226 19.70 -8.48 7.60
N ALA A 227 20.10 -7.56 6.72
CA ALA A 227 21.05 -6.49 7.05
C ALA A 227 20.51 -5.49 8.09
N LEU A 228 19.20 -5.23 8.06
CA LEU A 228 18.52 -4.29 8.95
C LEU A 228 17.85 -4.97 10.15
N GLN A 229 18.01 -6.29 10.30
CA GLN A 229 17.37 -7.11 11.34
C GLN A 229 15.83 -6.95 11.37
N LEU A 230 15.23 -6.81 10.19
CA LEU A 230 13.79 -6.71 10.01
C LEU A 230 13.16 -8.10 9.73
N PRO A 231 11.89 -8.30 10.10
CA PRO A 231 11.14 -9.49 9.73
C PRO A 231 10.95 -9.59 8.22
N LEU A 232 10.93 -10.81 7.69
CA LEU A 232 10.56 -11.04 6.29
C LEU A 232 9.07 -10.82 6.07
N MET A 233 8.73 -9.85 5.22
CA MET A 233 7.37 -9.60 4.77
C MET A 233 7.24 -10.00 3.30
N HIS A 234 6.65 -11.17 3.05
CA HIS A 234 6.38 -11.69 1.71
C HIS A 234 4.97 -11.26 1.32
N TRP A 235 4.86 -10.71 0.10
CA TRP A 235 3.67 -10.09 -0.49
C TRP A 235 3.48 -10.62 -1.88
#